data_AF-A0A1G1D7T4-F1
#
_entry.id   AF-A0A1G1D7T4-F1
#
_cell.length_a   1.000
_cell.length_b   1.000
_cell.length_c   1.000
_cell.angle_alpha   90.00
_cell.angle_beta   90.00
_cell.angle_gamma   90.00
#
_symmetry.space_group_name_H-M   'P 1'
#
loop_
_entity.id
_entity.type
_entity.pdbx_description
1 polymer ?
#
loop_
_entity_poly.entity_id
_entity_poly.type
_entity_poly.pdbx_seq_one_letter_code
_entity_poly.pdbx_strand_id
1 'polypeptide(L)'
;MAKSKSGKYLGIPDIIKDFINTVDKGHLTFSNLTTTIKKEYPDSTWKEHCDKWRWQIVDPKGPYYERFTTKEREVINDIFNADKYYKVTDISPEMLALCNQLIELALKYDSIFGKKLNVTGEIGEILVCHKLGLKMVSDGYSTFDAVDRDGKRVQIKARRSDKDDIELPKEGSTISKISHSFDYLILVILDRNYKMHEILKVSYSSLKKHLDSADRSTASIATIRKLGANVYHKSS
;
A
#
# COMPACT_ATOMS: atom_id res chain seq x y z
N MET A 1 8.04 2.66 -38.01
CA MET A 1 7.51 4.02 -37.75
C MET A 1 8.70 4.99 -37.81
N ALA A 2 8.55 6.16 -38.43
CA ALA A 2 9.68 6.90 -39.01
C ALA A 2 10.48 7.70 -37.97
N LYS A 3 11.77 7.36 -37.79
CA LYS A 3 12.76 8.26 -37.17
C LYS A 3 12.96 9.46 -38.09
N SER A 4 13.08 10.67 -37.52
CA SER A 4 13.54 11.82 -38.30
C SER A 4 15.00 11.60 -38.76
N LYS A 5 15.43 12.28 -39.83
CA LYS A 5 16.80 12.16 -40.38
C LYS A 5 17.92 12.51 -39.38
N SER A 6 17.58 13.10 -38.21
CA SER A 6 18.50 13.41 -37.12
C SER A 6 18.52 12.38 -35.98
N GLY A 7 17.76 11.28 -36.08
CA GLY A 7 17.68 10.24 -35.05
C GLY A 7 16.81 10.59 -33.84
N LYS A 8 16.24 11.80 -33.79
CA LYS A 8 15.30 12.21 -32.75
C LYS A 8 13.89 11.72 -33.04
N TYR A 9 13.21 11.25 -31.99
CA TYR A 9 11.79 10.87 -32.05
C TYR A 9 10.92 12.10 -32.30
N LEU A 10 9.91 11.96 -33.16
CA LEU A 10 9.02 13.05 -33.55
C LEU A 10 8.01 13.42 -32.43
N GLY A 11 7.91 12.57 -31.40
CA GLY A 11 7.20 12.84 -30.14
C GLY A 11 7.21 11.63 -29.19
N ILE A 12 6.73 11.84 -27.96
CA ILE A 12 6.62 10.81 -26.92
C ILE A 12 5.86 9.53 -27.37
N PRO A 13 4.78 9.61 -28.18
CA PRO A 13 4.11 8.41 -28.72
C PRO A 13 5.02 7.51 -29.58
N ASP A 14 5.99 8.10 -30.30
CA ASP A 14 6.94 7.34 -31.11
C ASP A 14 7.99 6.63 -30.25
N ILE A 15 8.36 7.23 -29.10
CA ILE A 15 9.22 6.58 -28.10
C ILE A 15 8.52 5.37 -27.47
N ILE A 16 7.22 5.48 -27.18
CA ILE A 16 6.44 4.38 -26.60
C ILE A 16 6.28 3.23 -27.60
N LYS A 17 6.04 3.54 -28.88
CA LYS A 17 5.98 2.50 -29.93
C LYS A 17 7.33 1.85 -30.17
N ASP A 18 8.42 2.60 -30.10
CA ASP A 18 9.77 2.03 -30.18
C ASP A 18 10.11 1.20 -28.93
N PHE A 19 9.69 1.65 -27.74
CA PHE A 19 9.80 0.89 -26.48
C PHE A 19 9.08 -0.46 -26.56
N ILE A 20 7.82 -0.48 -27.00
CA ILE A 20 7.04 -1.71 -27.18
C ILE A 20 7.75 -2.64 -28.18
N ASN A 21 8.22 -2.11 -29.32
CA ASN A 21 8.93 -2.90 -30.33
C ASN A 21 10.33 -3.39 -29.90
N THR A 22 10.97 -2.76 -28.91
CA THR A 22 12.32 -3.11 -28.44
C THR A 22 12.30 -4.05 -27.23
N VAL A 23 11.24 -3.99 -26.42
CA VAL A 23 10.96 -4.95 -25.34
C VAL A 23 10.67 -6.34 -25.92
N ASP A 24 9.94 -6.43 -27.04
CA ASP A 24 9.71 -7.68 -27.78
C ASP A 24 11.00 -8.35 -28.29
N LYS A 25 12.11 -7.61 -28.33
CA LYS A 25 13.43 -8.12 -28.73
C LYS A 25 14.36 -8.41 -27.55
N GLY A 26 13.87 -8.30 -26.31
CA GLY A 26 14.57 -8.73 -25.09
C GLY A 26 15.70 -7.81 -24.62
N HIS A 27 15.73 -6.54 -25.02
CA HIS A 27 16.93 -5.71 -24.84
C HIS A 27 16.89 -4.61 -23.77
N LEU A 28 15.76 -4.32 -23.08
CA LEU A 28 15.72 -3.21 -22.11
C LEU A 28 14.77 -3.44 -20.92
N THR A 29 15.15 -2.94 -19.74
CA THR A 29 14.35 -2.90 -18.49
C THR A 29 13.67 -1.53 -18.30
N PHE A 30 12.63 -1.44 -17.47
CA PHE A 30 11.87 -0.18 -17.21
C PHE A 30 12.77 0.99 -16.77
N SER A 31 13.84 0.71 -16.02
CA SER A 31 14.86 1.68 -15.61
C SER A 31 15.54 2.39 -16.79
N ASN A 32 15.75 1.66 -17.89
CA ASN A 32 16.35 2.21 -19.11
C ASN A 32 15.35 3.06 -19.89
N LEU A 33 14.05 2.75 -19.87
CA LEU A 33 13.02 3.60 -20.47
C LEU A 33 12.96 4.97 -19.78
N THR A 34 12.93 4.98 -18.45
CA THR A 34 12.93 6.23 -17.67
C THR A 34 14.18 7.07 -17.96
N THR A 35 15.34 6.43 -18.10
CA THR A 35 16.60 7.09 -18.42
C THR A 35 16.60 7.68 -19.84
N THR A 36 16.10 6.93 -20.83
CA THR A 36 15.99 7.38 -22.22
C THR A 36 15.01 8.56 -22.35
N ILE A 37 13.85 8.49 -21.69
CA ILE A 37 12.86 9.59 -21.70
C ILE A 37 13.46 10.85 -21.06
N LYS A 38 14.15 10.73 -19.93
CA LYS A 38 14.83 11.87 -19.27
C LYS A 38 15.94 12.48 -20.12
N LYS A 39 16.64 11.67 -20.93
CA LYS A 39 17.71 12.14 -21.81
C LYS A 39 17.16 12.92 -23.01
N GLU A 40 16.06 12.45 -23.59
CA GLU A 40 15.41 13.10 -24.73
C GLU A 40 14.55 14.31 -24.32
N TYR A 41 14.01 14.31 -23.10
CA TYR A 41 13.19 15.39 -22.53
C TYR A 41 13.65 15.75 -21.11
N PRO A 42 14.72 16.55 -20.97
CA PRO A 42 15.36 16.84 -19.68
C PRO A 42 14.58 17.81 -18.77
N ASP A 43 13.55 18.49 -19.29
CA ASP A 43 12.81 19.52 -18.56
C ASP A 43 11.77 18.95 -17.58
N SER A 44 11.55 19.65 -16.45
CA SER A 44 10.71 19.22 -15.31
C SER A 44 9.24 18.91 -15.63
N THR A 45 8.77 19.22 -16.83
CA THR A 45 7.44 18.86 -17.34
C THR A 45 7.23 17.35 -17.43
N TRP A 46 8.29 16.53 -17.54
CA TRP A 46 8.15 15.07 -17.56
C TRP A 46 7.58 14.52 -16.25
N LYS A 47 7.86 15.16 -15.10
CA LYS A 47 7.44 14.66 -13.78
C LYS A 47 5.94 14.92 -13.54
N GLU A 48 5.50 16.13 -13.90
CA GLU A 48 4.09 16.54 -13.84
C GLU A 48 3.25 15.81 -14.90
N HIS A 49 3.86 15.47 -16.03
CA HIS A 49 3.26 14.59 -17.01
C HIS A 49 3.23 13.15 -16.52
N CYS A 50 4.30 12.53 -15.99
CA CYS A 50 4.25 11.15 -15.53
C CYS A 50 3.14 10.87 -14.50
N ASP A 51 2.85 11.79 -13.57
CA ASP A 51 1.76 11.62 -12.60
C ASP A 51 0.37 11.79 -13.24
N LYS A 52 0.18 12.79 -14.12
CA LYS A 52 -1.05 12.92 -14.93
C LYS A 52 -1.21 11.79 -15.96
N TRP A 53 -0.11 11.21 -16.43
CA TRP A 53 -0.06 10.20 -17.49
C TRP A 53 -0.16 8.79 -16.95
N ARG A 54 0.27 8.53 -15.70
CA ARG A 54 -0.18 7.35 -14.96
C ARG A 54 -1.71 7.34 -14.85
N TRP A 55 -2.35 8.50 -14.80
CA TRP A 55 -3.81 8.58 -14.91
C TRP A 55 -4.32 8.38 -16.35
N GLN A 56 -3.67 8.97 -17.37
CA GLN A 56 -4.18 8.95 -18.75
C GLN A 56 -3.88 7.69 -19.58
N ILE A 57 -2.80 6.96 -19.28
CA ILE A 57 -2.45 5.67 -19.92
C ILE A 57 -3.02 4.48 -19.12
N VAL A 58 -3.19 4.63 -17.80
CA VAL A 58 -3.42 3.52 -16.87
C VAL A 58 -4.84 3.51 -16.30
N ASP A 59 -5.62 4.59 -16.45
CA ASP A 59 -7.06 4.53 -16.18
C ASP A 59 -7.76 3.83 -17.36
N PRO A 60 -8.43 2.68 -17.15
CA PRO A 60 -9.27 2.05 -18.17
C PRO A 60 -10.38 2.96 -18.70
N LYS A 61 -10.66 4.08 -18.02
CA LYS A 61 -11.62 5.13 -18.39
C LYS A 61 -10.95 6.40 -18.93
N GLY A 62 -9.62 6.40 -19.07
CA GLY A 62 -8.85 7.52 -19.61
C GLY A 62 -9.04 7.68 -21.13
N PRO A 63 -9.01 8.91 -21.66
CA PRO A 63 -9.34 9.20 -23.08
C PRO A 63 -8.33 8.62 -24.10
N TYR A 64 -7.23 8.04 -23.63
CA TYR A 64 -6.18 7.44 -24.46
C TYR A 64 -6.09 5.91 -24.33
N TYR A 65 -6.69 5.31 -23.29
CA TYR A 65 -6.70 3.85 -23.12
C TYR A 65 -7.39 3.15 -24.29
N GLU A 66 -8.47 3.75 -24.81
CA GLU A 66 -9.20 3.25 -25.97
C GLU A 66 -8.43 3.35 -27.31
N ARG A 67 -7.29 4.03 -27.34
CA ARG A 67 -6.48 4.20 -28.57
C ARG A 67 -5.42 3.11 -28.75
N PHE A 68 -5.17 2.31 -27.73
CA PHE A 68 -4.28 1.14 -27.81
C PHE A 68 -5.04 -0.07 -28.38
N THR A 69 -4.36 -0.97 -29.08
CA THR A 69 -4.94 -2.27 -29.47
C THR A 69 -5.18 -3.14 -28.24
N THR A 70 -6.03 -4.17 -28.36
CA THR A 70 -6.30 -5.12 -27.25
C THR A 70 -5.02 -5.72 -26.68
N LYS A 71 -4.08 -6.11 -27.55
CA LYS A 71 -2.81 -6.72 -27.15
C LYS A 71 -1.85 -5.74 -26.48
N GLU A 72 -1.82 -4.47 -26.93
CA GLU A 72 -1.06 -3.41 -26.25
C GLU A 72 -1.66 -3.08 -24.89
N ARG A 73 -3.00 -3.08 -24.75
CA ARG A 73 -3.66 -2.91 -23.45
C ARG A 73 -3.36 -4.06 -22.50
N GLU A 74 -3.31 -5.30 -22.97
CA GLU A 74 -2.92 -6.46 -22.16
C GLU A 74 -1.49 -6.28 -21.61
N VAL A 75 -0.53 -5.89 -22.46
CA VAL A 75 0.86 -5.64 -22.05
C VAL A 75 0.99 -4.44 -21.13
N ILE A 76 0.27 -3.34 -21.40
CA ILE A 76 0.21 -2.16 -20.52
C ILE A 76 -0.39 -2.57 -19.17
N ASN A 77 -1.48 -3.33 -19.15
CA ASN A 77 -2.08 -3.82 -17.91
C ASN A 77 -1.15 -4.78 -17.16
N ASP A 78 -0.36 -5.60 -17.84
CA ASP A 78 0.61 -6.49 -17.19
C ASP A 78 1.82 -5.74 -16.62
N ILE A 79 2.28 -4.68 -17.30
CA ILE A 79 3.36 -3.80 -16.82
C ILE A 79 2.88 -2.91 -15.67
N PHE A 80 1.64 -2.42 -15.74
CA PHE A 80 1.07 -1.42 -14.83
C PHE A 80 0.01 -1.96 -13.87
N ASN A 81 -0.18 -3.28 -13.79
CA ASN A 81 -0.77 -3.95 -12.63
C ASN A 81 0.11 -3.58 -11.43
N ALA A 82 -0.19 -2.43 -10.83
CA ALA A 82 0.54 -1.82 -9.72
C ALA A 82 0.59 -2.76 -8.51
N ASP A 83 -0.32 -3.74 -8.46
CA ASP A 83 -0.35 -4.85 -7.52
C ASP A 83 0.74 -5.92 -7.75
N LYS A 84 1.62 -5.80 -8.76
CA LYS A 84 2.71 -6.75 -9.03
C LYS A 84 4.12 -6.20 -8.77
N TYR A 85 4.30 -4.89 -8.79
CA TYR A 85 5.61 -4.23 -8.63
C TYR A 85 5.58 -3.28 -7.45
N TYR A 86 5.51 -3.84 -6.26
CA TYR A 86 5.65 -3.11 -5.01
C TYR A 86 6.98 -3.44 -4.34
N LYS A 87 7.60 -2.44 -3.73
CA LYS A 87 8.83 -2.66 -2.97
C LYS A 87 8.44 -3.17 -1.59
N VAL A 88 8.93 -4.34 -1.22
CA VAL A 88 8.80 -4.86 0.15
C VAL A 88 10.11 -4.77 0.89
N THR A 89 10.03 -4.59 2.20
CA THR A 89 11.17 -4.67 3.11
C THR A 89 10.84 -5.59 4.27
N ASP A 90 11.82 -6.39 4.68
CA ASP A 90 11.77 -7.07 5.97
C ASP A 90 11.96 -6.03 7.08
N ILE A 91 11.39 -6.28 8.27
CA ILE A 91 11.57 -5.37 9.42
C ILE A 91 12.98 -5.55 9.98
N SER A 92 13.80 -4.51 9.84
CA SER A 92 15.17 -4.50 10.35
C SER A 92 15.26 -4.11 11.83
N PRO A 93 16.36 -4.44 12.53
CA PRO A 93 16.61 -3.97 13.90
C PRO A 93 16.57 -2.44 14.03
N GLU A 94 17.06 -1.71 13.02
CA GLU A 94 17.04 -0.25 13.00
C GLU A 94 15.61 0.30 12.92
N MET A 95 14.74 -0.32 12.12
CA MET A 95 13.32 0.04 12.06
C MET A 95 12.63 -0.17 13.40
N LEU A 96 12.95 -1.26 14.12
CA LEU A 96 12.41 -1.52 15.46
C LEU A 96 12.92 -0.50 16.48
N ALA A 97 14.21 -0.17 16.45
CA ALA A 97 14.79 0.86 17.31
C ALA A 97 14.12 2.22 17.09
N LEU A 98 13.90 2.62 15.83
CA LEU A 98 13.19 3.85 15.50
C LEU A 98 11.72 3.81 15.93
N CYS A 99 11.05 2.67 15.78
CA CYS A 99 9.69 2.45 16.25
C CYS A 99 9.59 2.64 17.77
N ASN A 100 10.54 2.10 18.55
CA ASN A 100 10.58 2.29 20.00
C ASN A 100 10.78 3.77 20.39
N GLN A 101 11.67 4.49 19.71
CA GLN A 101 11.83 5.93 19.93
C GLN A 101 10.55 6.70 19.60
N LEU A 102 9.83 6.31 18.55
CA LEU A 102 8.55 6.91 18.17
C LEU A 102 7.47 6.65 19.22
N ILE A 103 7.44 5.45 19.81
CA ILE A 103 6.55 5.11 20.94
C ILE A 103 6.86 6.00 22.14
N GLU A 104 8.13 6.11 22.55
CA GLU A 104 8.55 6.96 23.67
C GLU A 104 8.14 8.42 23.45
N LEU A 105 8.37 8.95 22.24
CA LEU A 105 7.97 10.30 21.89
C LEU A 105 6.45 10.48 21.91
N ALA A 106 5.69 9.52 21.38
CA ALA A 106 4.24 9.56 21.37
C ALA A 106 3.65 9.54 22.79
N LEU A 107 4.23 8.75 23.71
CA LEU A 107 3.84 8.70 25.11
C LEU A 107 4.19 10.01 25.83
N LYS A 108 5.38 10.55 25.58
CA LYS A 108 5.79 11.85 26.12
C LYS A 108 4.86 12.97 25.63
N TYR A 109 4.56 12.99 24.34
CA TYR A 109 3.63 13.96 23.75
C TYR A 109 2.25 13.88 24.42
N ASP A 110 1.71 12.67 24.58
CA ASP A 110 0.42 12.44 25.25
C ASP A 110 0.43 12.94 26.70
N SER A 111 1.51 12.69 27.44
CA SER A 111 1.66 13.15 28.83
C SER A 111 1.69 14.69 28.98
N ILE A 112 2.26 15.40 28.00
CA ILE A 112 2.43 16.86 28.04
C ILE A 112 1.17 17.56 27.55
N PHE A 113 0.57 17.07 26.47
CA PHE A 113 -0.51 17.76 25.76
C PHE A 113 -1.90 17.16 26.03
N GLY A 114 -1.98 16.03 26.75
CA GLY A 114 -3.23 15.34 27.04
C GLY A 114 -3.95 14.80 25.81
N LYS A 115 -3.21 14.57 24.71
CA LYS A 115 -3.76 14.07 23.45
C LYS A 115 -2.74 13.21 22.71
N LYS A 116 -3.24 12.23 21.95
CA LYS A 116 -2.42 11.31 21.17
C LYS A 116 -1.74 11.96 19.97
N LEU A 117 -0.51 11.57 19.73
CA LEU A 117 0.17 11.79 18.46
C LEU A 117 -0.37 10.79 17.40
N ASN A 118 -0.62 11.26 16.19
CA ASN A 118 -1.20 10.45 15.11
C ASN A 118 -0.15 9.56 14.42
N VAL A 119 0.39 8.59 15.18
CA VAL A 119 1.44 7.64 14.74
C VAL A 119 1.05 6.18 15.00
N THR A 120 -0.21 5.95 15.38
CA THR A 120 -0.67 4.62 15.81
C THR A 120 -0.73 3.62 14.66
N GLY A 121 -1.04 4.09 13.44
CA GLY A 121 -1.06 3.24 12.25
C GLY A 121 0.33 2.68 11.95
N GLU A 122 1.30 3.59 11.83
CA GLU A 122 2.69 3.31 11.51
C GLU A 122 3.35 2.38 12.55
N ILE A 123 3.16 2.67 13.84
CA ILE A 123 3.66 1.81 14.92
C ILE A 123 3.03 0.41 14.82
N GLY A 124 1.71 0.34 14.61
CA GLY A 124 1.01 -0.92 14.50
C GLY A 124 1.47 -1.77 13.32
N GLU A 125 1.69 -1.16 12.14
CA GLU A 125 2.22 -1.82 10.95
C GLU A 125 3.59 -2.44 11.22
N ILE A 126 4.54 -1.67 11.78
CA ILE A 126 5.89 -2.16 12.07
C ILE A 126 5.84 -3.33 13.07
N LEU A 127 5.10 -3.18 14.18
CA LEU A 127 5.03 -4.20 15.23
C LEU A 127 4.36 -5.49 14.72
N VAL A 128 3.29 -5.39 13.94
CA VAL A 128 2.60 -6.55 13.36
C VAL A 128 3.46 -7.25 12.33
N CYS A 129 4.09 -6.50 11.41
CA CYS A 129 4.97 -7.07 10.40
C CYS A 129 6.12 -7.83 11.06
N HIS A 130 6.73 -7.25 12.10
CA HIS A 130 7.77 -7.92 12.87
C HIS A 130 7.25 -9.19 13.56
N LYS A 131 6.11 -9.09 14.27
CA LYS A 131 5.55 -10.19 15.05
C LYS A 131 5.14 -11.39 14.20
N LEU A 132 4.56 -11.14 13.03
CA LEU A 132 4.01 -12.17 12.14
C LEU A 132 4.96 -12.56 11.00
N GLY A 133 6.11 -11.91 10.88
CA GLY A 133 7.06 -12.13 9.78
C GLY A 133 6.49 -11.74 8.42
N LEU A 134 5.73 -10.64 8.37
CA LEU A 134 5.26 -10.04 7.12
C LEU A 134 6.31 -9.06 6.59
N LYS A 135 6.34 -8.88 5.27
CA LYS A 135 7.17 -7.87 4.62
C LYS A 135 6.37 -6.59 4.42
N MET A 136 6.87 -5.48 4.94
CA MET A 136 6.19 -4.18 4.85
C MET A 136 6.36 -3.59 3.46
N VAL A 137 5.30 -3.01 2.90
CA VAL A 137 5.37 -2.30 1.63
C VAL A 137 5.96 -0.91 1.84
N SER A 138 6.92 -0.52 1.02
CA SER A 138 7.72 0.70 1.20
C SER A 138 7.74 1.61 -0.02
N ASP A 139 6.81 1.45 -0.96
CA ASP A 139 6.80 2.23 -2.21
C ASP A 139 5.96 3.52 -2.13
N GLY A 140 5.12 3.68 -1.10
CA GLY A 140 4.28 4.86 -0.90
C GLY A 140 3.10 5.00 -1.88
N TYR A 141 2.88 4.03 -2.77
CA TYR A 141 1.81 4.04 -3.77
C TYR A 141 0.86 2.85 -3.65
N SER A 142 1.31 1.77 -3.03
CA SER A 142 0.49 0.59 -2.78
C SER A 142 -0.68 0.91 -1.85
N THR A 143 -1.78 0.21 -2.09
CA THR A 143 -3.05 0.41 -1.35
C THR A 143 -3.23 -0.58 -0.20
N PHE A 144 -2.21 -1.37 0.09
CA PHE A 144 -2.10 -2.34 1.18
C PHE A 144 -0.72 -2.18 1.85
N ASP A 145 -0.58 -2.64 3.08
CA ASP A 145 0.53 -2.23 3.94
C ASP A 145 1.66 -3.28 4.00
N ALA A 146 1.32 -4.55 3.76
CA ALA A 146 2.28 -5.64 3.87
C ALA A 146 1.95 -6.83 2.96
N VAL A 147 2.90 -7.76 2.86
CA VAL A 147 2.76 -9.02 2.12
C VAL A 147 3.23 -10.18 2.98
N ASP A 148 2.50 -11.29 2.94
CA ASP A 148 2.87 -12.51 3.64
C ASP A 148 3.83 -13.40 2.83
N ARG A 149 4.20 -14.55 3.40
CA ARG A 149 5.14 -15.49 2.77
C ARG A 149 4.61 -16.14 1.49
N ASP A 150 3.28 -16.17 1.32
CA ASP A 150 2.62 -16.71 0.13
C ASP A 150 2.38 -15.63 -0.94
N GLY A 151 2.82 -14.39 -0.70
CA GLY A 151 2.56 -13.27 -1.60
C GLY A 151 1.17 -12.65 -1.45
N LYS A 152 0.41 -12.99 -0.41
CA LYS A 152 -0.92 -12.40 -0.17
C LYS A 152 -0.77 -10.97 0.36
N ARG A 153 -1.59 -10.07 -0.17
CA ARG A 153 -1.67 -8.65 0.20
C ARG A 153 -2.42 -8.48 1.50
N VAL A 154 -1.80 -7.76 2.42
CA VAL A 154 -2.28 -7.58 3.79
C VAL A 154 -2.56 -6.10 4.03
N GLN A 155 -3.80 -5.78 4.41
CA GLN A 155 -4.10 -4.50 5.04
C GLN A 155 -3.95 -4.67 6.55
N ILE A 156 -3.27 -3.74 7.20
CA ILE A 156 -3.10 -3.64 8.64
C ILE A 156 -3.89 -2.41 9.12
N LYS A 157 -4.62 -2.57 10.22
CA LYS A 157 -5.25 -1.46 10.94
C LYS A 157 -4.91 -1.59 12.40
N ALA A 158 -4.54 -0.48 13.02
CA ALA A 158 -4.15 -0.44 14.42
C ALA A 158 -5.15 0.37 15.26
N ARG A 159 -5.42 -0.11 16.47
CA ARG A 159 -6.21 0.61 17.48
C ARG A 159 -5.49 0.55 18.81
N ARG A 160 -5.17 1.73 19.36
CA ARG A 160 -4.53 1.91 20.67
C ARG A 160 -5.56 2.36 21.68
N SER A 161 -5.54 1.80 22.88
CA SER A 161 -6.40 2.29 23.97
C SER A 161 -6.13 3.76 24.32
N ASP A 162 -7.18 4.49 24.68
CA ASP A 162 -7.15 5.86 25.21
C ASP A 162 -7.01 5.90 26.74
N LYS A 163 -7.24 4.77 27.42
CA LYS A 163 -7.30 4.68 28.88
C LYS A 163 -6.16 3.82 29.41
N ASP A 164 -5.96 3.85 30.72
CA ASP A 164 -4.92 3.07 31.42
C ASP A 164 -4.96 1.58 31.06
N ASP A 165 -3.82 0.91 31.29
CA ASP A 165 -3.40 -0.42 30.79
C ASP A 165 -4.41 -1.58 30.92
N ILE A 166 -5.53 -1.37 31.60
CA ILE A 166 -6.59 -2.34 31.85
C ILE A 166 -7.70 -2.28 30.77
N GLU A 167 -7.98 -1.10 30.19
CA GLU A 167 -9.07 -0.96 29.23
C GLU A 167 -8.57 -1.07 27.79
N LEU A 168 -9.12 -2.00 27.01
CA LEU A 168 -8.88 -2.12 25.57
C LEU A 168 -9.73 -1.10 24.78
N PRO A 169 -9.40 -0.81 23.51
CA PRO A 169 -10.27 -0.04 22.63
C PRO A 169 -11.71 -0.55 22.65
N LYS A 170 -12.68 0.37 22.68
CA LYS A 170 -14.09 0.03 22.76
C LYS A 170 -14.53 -0.82 21.56
N GLU A 171 -15.34 -1.83 21.83
CA GLU A 171 -15.93 -2.73 20.83
C GLU A 171 -16.65 -2.01 19.67
N GLY A 172 -17.26 -0.86 19.97
CA GLY A 172 -17.96 -0.02 18.98
C GLY A 172 -17.04 0.86 18.13
N SER A 173 -15.75 0.98 18.46
CA SER A 173 -14.81 1.76 17.67
C SER A 173 -14.64 1.13 16.28
N THR A 174 -14.67 1.94 15.24
CA THR A 174 -14.56 1.47 13.86
C THR A 174 -13.15 1.59 13.33
N ILE A 175 -12.78 0.71 12.39
CA ILE A 175 -11.60 0.89 11.54
C ILE A 175 -11.91 1.91 10.45
N SER A 176 -10.86 2.55 9.90
CA SER A 176 -11.04 3.46 8.77
C SER A 176 -11.59 2.73 7.54
N LYS A 177 -12.18 3.49 6.62
CA LYS A 177 -12.83 2.97 5.41
C LYS A 177 -11.91 2.03 4.63
N ILE A 178 -12.49 0.93 4.16
CA ILE A 178 -11.84 0.00 3.25
C ILE A 178 -12.31 0.32 1.83
N SER A 179 -11.40 0.82 0.99
CA SER A 179 -11.69 1.26 -0.39
C SER A 179 -10.94 0.50 -1.47
N HIS A 180 -10.02 -0.40 -1.11
CA HIS A 180 -9.13 -1.08 -2.04
C HIS A 180 -9.15 -2.60 -1.82
N SER A 181 -8.67 -3.34 -2.81
CA SER A 181 -8.61 -4.81 -2.76
C SER A 181 -7.34 -5.30 -2.09
N PHE A 182 -7.48 -6.24 -1.17
CA PHE A 182 -6.41 -6.98 -0.52
C PHE A 182 -6.91 -8.40 -0.22
N ASP A 183 -6.05 -9.30 0.24
CA ASP A 183 -6.42 -10.70 0.48
C ASP A 183 -6.99 -10.90 1.90
N TYR A 184 -6.36 -10.28 2.90
CA TYR A 184 -6.89 -10.26 4.26
C TYR A 184 -6.51 -9.00 5.04
N LEU A 185 -7.33 -8.70 6.04
CA LEU A 185 -7.12 -7.64 7.03
C LEU A 185 -6.46 -8.23 8.28
N ILE A 186 -5.48 -7.54 8.82
CA ILE A 186 -5.02 -7.65 10.20
C ILE A 186 -5.48 -6.44 10.99
N LEU A 187 -6.21 -6.68 12.08
CA LEU A 187 -6.46 -5.67 13.11
C LEU A 187 -5.54 -5.96 14.30
N VAL A 188 -4.72 -4.99 14.68
CA VAL A 188 -3.94 -5.05 15.92
C VAL A 188 -4.53 -4.13 16.98
N ILE A 189 -4.74 -4.70 18.16
CA ILE A 189 -5.14 -4.00 19.36
C ILE A 189 -3.91 -3.80 20.24
N LEU A 190 -3.65 -2.54 20.55
CA LEU A 190 -2.55 -2.08 21.40
C LEU A 190 -3.10 -1.50 22.70
N ASP A 191 -2.38 -1.73 23.80
CA ASP A 191 -2.63 -1.01 25.06
C ASP A 191 -2.18 0.46 24.97
N ARG A 192 -2.32 1.23 26.06
CA ARG A 192 -1.93 2.64 26.11
C ARG A 192 -0.44 2.85 25.78
N ASN A 193 0.39 1.88 26.14
CA ASN A 193 1.84 1.88 26.01
C ASN A 193 2.32 1.24 24.69
N TYR A 194 1.42 1.09 23.69
CA TYR A 194 1.71 0.45 22.40
C TYR A 194 2.13 -1.02 22.49
N LYS A 195 1.89 -1.71 23.61
CA LYS A 195 2.13 -3.14 23.69
C LYS A 195 1.00 -3.88 23.01
N MET A 196 1.37 -4.89 22.24
CA MET A 196 0.42 -5.72 21.51
C MET A 196 -0.39 -6.59 22.46
N HIS A 197 -1.72 -6.42 22.42
CA HIS A 197 -2.66 -7.19 23.21
C HIS A 197 -3.34 -8.29 22.39
N GLU A 198 -3.84 -7.93 21.21
CA GLU A 198 -4.60 -8.83 20.33
C GLU A 198 -4.23 -8.60 18.87
N ILE A 199 -4.13 -9.66 18.08
CA ILE A 199 -4.13 -9.59 16.61
C ILE A 199 -5.25 -10.45 16.04
N LEU A 200 -6.11 -9.83 15.24
CA LEU A 200 -7.22 -10.47 14.55
C LEU A 200 -6.95 -10.52 13.05
N LYS A 201 -7.17 -11.68 12.42
CA LYS A 201 -7.07 -11.89 10.97
C LYS A 201 -8.45 -12.15 10.38
N VAL A 202 -8.85 -11.36 9.37
CA VAL A 202 -10.13 -11.50 8.67
C VAL A 202 -9.90 -11.57 7.16
N SER A 203 -10.50 -12.53 6.45
CA SER A 203 -10.45 -12.54 4.99
C SER A 203 -11.18 -11.32 4.41
N TYR A 204 -10.65 -10.76 3.32
CA TYR A 204 -11.30 -9.63 2.66
C TYR A 204 -12.70 -9.99 2.15
N SER A 205 -12.90 -11.22 1.66
CA SER A 205 -14.18 -11.71 1.18
C SER A 205 -15.27 -11.72 2.25
N SER A 206 -14.99 -12.24 3.45
CA SER A 206 -15.93 -12.26 4.56
C SER A 206 -16.26 -10.85 5.06
N LEU A 207 -15.24 -9.99 5.14
CA LEU A 207 -15.39 -8.62 5.56
C LEU A 207 -16.23 -7.81 4.56
N LYS A 208 -15.91 -7.91 3.27
CA LYS A 208 -16.66 -7.24 2.20
C LYS A 208 -18.12 -7.66 2.18
N LYS A 209 -18.39 -8.98 2.25
CA LYS A 209 -19.76 -9.49 2.31
C LYS A 209 -20.55 -8.87 3.47
N HIS A 210 -19.94 -8.73 4.64
CA HIS A 210 -20.59 -8.11 5.79
C HIS A 210 -20.85 -6.61 5.56
N LEU A 211 -19.85 -5.87 5.07
CA LEU A 211 -19.95 -4.44 4.79
C LEU A 211 -21.04 -4.12 3.76
N ASP A 212 -21.07 -4.86 2.65
CA ASP A 212 -22.06 -4.71 1.59
C ASP A 212 -23.48 -5.02 2.11
N SER A 213 -23.63 -6.09 2.90
CA SER A 213 -24.94 -6.47 3.46
C SER A 213 -25.50 -5.47 4.47
N ALA A 214 -24.62 -4.72 5.14
CA ALA A 214 -24.98 -3.76 6.17
C ALA A 214 -25.11 -2.32 5.62
N ASP A 215 -24.86 -2.12 4.32
CA ASP A 215 -24.70 -0.81 3.67
C ASP A 215 -23.73 0.11 4.45
N ARG A 216 -22.55 -0.45 4.79
CA ARG A 216 -21.53 0.23 5.59
C ARG A 216 -20.17 0.23 4.90
N SER A 217 -19.42 1.31 5.13
CA SER A 217 -18.05 1.46 4.62
C SER A 217 -16.96 1.22 5.67
N THR A 218 -17.35 0.98 6.93
CA THR A 218 -16.45 0.73 8.07
C THR A 218 -16.95 -0.45 8.91
N ALA A 219 -16.05 -1.12 9.60
CA ALA A 219 -16.36 -2.22 10.52
C ALA A 219 -15.93 -1.86 11.95
N SER A 220 -16.73 -2.25 12.95
CA SER A 220 -16.35 -2.11 14.36
C SER A 220 -15.38 -3.21 14.78
N ILE A 221 -14.66 -3.00 15.88
CA ILE A 221 -13.80 -4.02 16.49
C ILE A 221 -14.60 -5.30 16.78
N ALA A 222 -15.82 -5.18 17.31
CA ALA A 222 -16.70 -6.31 17.55
C ALA A 222 -17.02 -7.11 16.27
N THR A 223 -17.31 -6.42 15.17
CA THR A 223 -17.52 -7.04 13.87
C THR A 223 -16.27 -7.78 13.41
N ILE A 224 -15.10 -7.15 13.52
CA ILE A 224 -13.83 -7.77 13.13
C ILE A 224 -13.54 -9.01 13.99
N ARG A 225 -13.79 -8.96 15.31
CA ARG A 225 -13.60 -10.13 16.19
C ARG A 225 -14.59 -11.24 15.88
N LYS A 226 -15.83 -10.92 15.51
CA LYS A 226 -16.83 -11.92 15.09
C LYS A 226 -16.46 -12.62 13.77
N LEU A 227 -15.88 -11.88 12.82
CA LEU A 227 -15.56 -12.40 11.48
C LEU A 227 -14.16 -13.03 11.40
N GLY A 228 -13.28 -12.69 12.33
CA GLY A 228 -11.86 -13.03 12.29
C GLY A 228 -11.46 -14.17 13.21
N ALA A 229 -10.28 -14.71 12.92
CA ALA A 229 -9.56 -15.58 13.84
C ALA A 229 -8.55 -14.74 14.64
N ASN A 230 -8.45 -15.02 15.93
CA ASN A 230 -7.37 -14.48 16.76
C ASN A 230 -6.07 -15.25 16.43
N VAL A 231 -5.05 -14.52 15.99
CA VAL A 231 -3.74 -15.06 15.63
C VAL A 231 -2.65 -14.69 16.65
N TYR A 232 -3.00 -13.87 17.63
CA TYR A 232 -2.16 -13.54 18.78
C TYR A 232 -3.01 -12.96 19.90
N HIS A 233 -2.84 -13.50 21.10
CA HIS A 233 -3.40 -12.94 22.33
C HIS A 233 -2.31 -12.93 23.40
N LYS A 234 -2.11 -11.80 24.08
CA LYS A 234 -1.22 -11.74 25.24
C LYS A 234 -1.83 -12.60 26.35
N SER A 235 -1.13 -13.66 26.78
CA SER A 235 -1.56 -14.43 27.96
C SER A 235 -1.44 -13.55 29.21
N SER A 236 -2.46 -13.61 30.06
CA SER A 236 -2.58 -12.84 31.30
C SER A 236 -1.41 -13.03 32.24
#